data_AF-A0A067NPS5-F1
#
_entry.id   AF-A0A067NPS5-F1
#
_cell.length_a   1.000
_cell.length_b   1.000
_cell.length_c   1.000
_cell.angle_alpha   90.00
_cell.angle_beta   90.00
_cell.angle_gamma   90.00
#
_symmetry.space_group_name_H-M   'P 1'
#
loop_
_entity.id
_entity.type
_entity.pdbx_description
1 polymer ?
#
loop_
_entity_poly.entity_id
_entity_poly.type
_entity_poly.pdbx_seq_one_letter_code
_entity_poly.pdbx_strand_id
1 'polypeptide(L)'
;NTYQVELPPRLRQRGVHNAFHVSLLRVHVPSDDRLFPGRLDNQVAEDEGAAEPEWAVNRILSHQGSKAKALFKVEWTSGDIT
;
A
#
# COMPACT_ATOMS: atom_id res chain seq x y z
N ASN A 1 4.70 -6.56 33.59
CA ASN A 1 5.86 -5.70 33.21
C ASN A 1 5.70 -5.28 31.76
N THR A 2 5.92 -3.98 31.49
CA THR A 2 5.76 -3.37 30.17
C THR A 2 7.13 -3.05 29.58
N TYR A 3 7.30 -3.27 28.28
CA TYR A 3 8.53 -3.00 27.54
C TYR A 3 8.22 -2.09 26.36
N GLN A 4 9.09 -1.12 26.10
CA GLN A 4 8.95 -0.19 24.98
C GLN A 4 9.86 -0.61 23.82
N VAL A 5 9.27 -0.73 22.63
CA VAL A 5 9.98 -1.09 21.39
C VAL A 5 9.98 0.12 20.47
N GLU A 6 11.07 0.36 19.74
CA GLU A 6 11.07 1.39 18.72
C GLU A 6 10.18 0.95 17.54
N LEU A 7 9.16 1.75 17.23
CA LEU A 7 8.24 1.47 16.12
C LEU A 7 8.52 2.38 14.93
N PRO A 8 8.47 1.84 13.69
CA PRO A 8 8.45 2.63 12.47
C PRO A 8 7.39 3.76 12.52
N PRO A 9 7.67 4.94 11.94
CA PRO A 9 6.74 6.07 11.95
C PRO A 9 5.32 5.73 11.46
N ARG A 10 5.21 4.86 10.45
CA ARG A 10 3.93 4.44 9.87
C ARG A 10 3.03 3.70 10.87
N LEU A 11 3.61 2.80 11.68
CA LEU A 11 2.85 2.11 12.72
C LEU A 11 2.39 3.07 13.82
N ARG A 12 3.24 4.04 14.19
CA ARG A 12 2.86 5.10 15.14
C ARG A 12 1.74 5.98 14.60
N GLN A 13 1.77 6.34 13.31
CA GLN A 13 0.73 7.12 12.65
C GLN A 13 -0.63 6.41 12.64
N ARG A 14 -0.63 5.08 12.56
CA ARG A 14 -1.84 4.24 12.69
C ARG A 14 -2.31 4.02 14.13
N GLY A 15 -1.64 4.62 15.11
CA GLY A 15 -2.01 4.51 16.52
C GLY A 15 -1.48 3.26 17.23
N VAL A 16 -0.52 2.52 16.65
CA VAL A 16 0.08 1.37 17.33
C VAL A 16 0.93 1.87 18.51
N HIS A 17 0.59 1.40 19.72
CA HIS A 17 1.36 1.72 20.92
C HIS A 17 2.68 0.95 20.92
N ASN A 18 3.74 1.65 21.30
CA ASN A 18 5.09 1.10 21.37
C ASN A 18 5.36 0.30 22.65
N ALA A 19 4.37 0.15 23.52
CA ALA A 19 4.47 -0.47 24.83
C ALA A 19 3.75 -1.83 24.84
N PHE A 20 4.52 -2.90 25.04
CA PHE A 20 4.02 -4.28 25.02
C PHE A 20 4.27 -4.97 26.35
N HIS A 21 3.39 -5.90 26.73
CA HIS A 21 3.67 -6.77 27.87
C HIS A 21 4.85 -7.71 27.54
N VAL A 22 5.78 -7.87 28.48
CA VAL A 22 7.03 -8.65 28.26
C VAL A 22 6.76 -10.08 27.79
N SER A 23 5.66 -10.71 28.23
CA SER A 23 5.29 -12.08 27.82
C SER A 23 4.90 -12.22 26.35
N LEU A 24 4.63 -11.11 25.66
CA LEU A 24 4.25 -11.11 24.24
C LEU A 24 5.47 -10.91 23.32
N LEU A 25 6.62 -10.53 23.88
CA LEU A 25 7.83 -10.33 23.10
C LEU A 25 8.37 -11.67 22.60
N ARG A 26 8.74 -11.70 21.32
CA ARG A 26 9.37 -12.84 20.66
C ARG A 26 10.66 -12.39 19.99
N VAL A 27 11.62 -13.30 19.87
CA VAL A 27 12.86 -13.05 19.12
C VAL A 27 12.50 -12.78 17.67
N HIS A 28 13.05 -11.71 17.11
CA HIS A 28 12.85 -11.38 15.70
C HIS A 28 13.59 -12.40 14.82
N VAL A 29 12.86 -12.98 13.87
CA VAL A 29 13.42 -13.83 12.82
C VAL A 29 13.21 -13.08 11.50
N PRO A 30 14.27 -12.77 10.73
CA PRO A 30 14.12 -12.08 9.46
C PRO A 30 13.31 -12.93 8.47
N SER A 31 12.52 -12.27 7.62
CA SER A 31 11.77 -12.93 6.56
C SER A 31 12.73 -13.46 5.48
N ASP A 32 12.43 -14.63 4.91
CA ASP A 32 13.09 -15.11 3.70
C ASP A 32 12.36 -14.56 2.47
N ASP A 33 12.94 -13.54 1.84
CA ASP A 33 12.35 -12.85 0.69
C ASP A 33 12.21 -13.76 -0.54
N ARG A 34 12.94 -14.88 -0.61
CA ARG A 34 12.81 -15.85 -1.72
C ARG A 34 11.53 -16.68 -1.58
N LEU A 35 11.14 -16.98 -0.34
CA LEU A 35 9.93 -17.76 -0.03
C LEU A 35 8.70 -16.87 0.19
N PHE A 36 8.91 -15.64 0.65
CA PHE A 36 7.87 -14.70 1.02
C PHE A 36 8.10 -13.31 0.38
N PRO A 37 8.08 -13.22 -0.96
CA PRO A 37 8.18 -11.94 -1.63
C PRO A 37 6.97 -11.06 -1.25
N GLY A 38 7.19 -9.76 -1.13
CA GLY A 38 6.09 -8.81 -0.90
C GLY A 38 5.65 -8.67 0.57
N ARG A 39 6.48 -9.11 1.53
CA ARG A 39 6.14 -9.07 2.98
C ARG A 39 6.74 -7.88 3.73
N LEU A 40 7.03 -6.80 3.00
CA LEU A 40 7.44 -5.55 3.62
C LEU A 40 6.28 -4.93 4.41
N ASP A 41 6.61 -4.14 5.42
CA ASP A 41 5.64 -3.47 6.29
C ASP A 41 4.63 -2.62 5.50
N ASN A 42 5.07 -2.02 4.39
CA ASN A 42 4.26 -1.25 3.45
C ASN A 42 3.34 -2.06 2.53
N GLN A 43 3.53 -3.37 2.44
CA GLN A 43 2.78 -4.28 1.57
C GLN A 43 1.82 -5.17 2.35
N VAL A 44 2.14 -5.44 3.62
CA VAL A 44 1.36 -6.35 4.50
C VAL A 44 0.38 -5.59 5.38
N ALA A 45 0.74 -4.36 5.79
CA ALA A 45 -0.28 -3.44 6.24
C ALA A 45 -1.09 -3.07 4.99
N GLU A 46 -2.41 -3.30 5.02
CA GLU A 46 -3.34 -2.67 4.10
C GLU A 46 -3.13 -1.15 4.21
N ASP A 47 -2.20 -0.64 3.42
CA ASP A 47 -1.92 0.78 3.28
C ASP A 47 -3.02 1.27 2.34
N GLU A 48 -4.21 1.56 2.89
CA GLU A 48 -5.23 2.35 2.18
C GLU A 48 -4.67 3.74 1.76
N GLY A 49 -3.46 4.11 2.23
CA GLY A 49 -2.74 5.32 1.89
C GLY A 49 -1.46 5.15 1.07
N ALA A 50 -0.94 3.94 0.84
CA ALA A 50 -0.07 3.71 -0.30
C ALA A 50 -1.00 3.33 -1.44
N ALA A 51 -1.56 4.35 -2.07
CA ALA A 51 -1.99 4.19 -3.44
C ALA A 51 -0.78 3.62 -4.20
N GLU A 52 -0.74 2.30 -4.38
CA GLU A 52 -0.29 1.70 -5.64
C GLU A 52 -0.70 2.71 -6.70
N PRO A 53 0.24 3.36 -7.40
CA PRO A 53 0.00 4.63 -8.09
C PRO A 53 -1.29 4.48 -8.89
N GLU A 54 -2.37 4.97 -8.30
CA GLU A 54 -3.72 4.63 -8.73
C GLU A 54 -3.80 5.18 -10.13
N TRP A 55 -3.85 4.28 -11.14
CA TRP A 55 -3.44 4.57 -12.51
C TRP A 55 -3.85 5.97 -12.93
N ALA A 56 -2.91 6.91 -12.81
CA ALA A 56 -3.31 8.31 -12.81
C ALA A 56 -3.65 8.66 -14.27
N VAL A 57 -4.92 9.00 -14.48
CA VAL A 57 -5.37 9.49 -15.77
C VAL A 57 -4.89 10.92 -15.92
N ASN A 58 -4.16 11.20 -17.01
CA ASN A 58 -3.78 12.56 -17.36
C ASN A 58 -5.01 13.30 -17.91
N ARG A 59 -5.63 12.76 -18.96
CA ARG A 59 -6.87 13.30 -19.55
C ARG A 59 -7.59 12.29 -20.44
N ILE A 60 -8.88 12.55 -20.69
CA ILE A 60 -9.67 11.86 -21.71
C ILE A 60 -9.51 12.58 -23.04
N LEU A 61 -9.11 11.85 -24.09
CA LEU A 61 -8.89 12.39 -25.44
C LEU A 61 -10.16 12.39 -26.28
N SER A 62 -10.98 11.34 -26.17
CA SER A 62 -12.22 11.20 -26.94
C SER A 62 -13.14 10.15 -26.32
N HIS A 63 -14.42 10.15 -26.72
CA HIS A 63 -15.34 9.07 -26.38
C HIS A 63 -16.16 8.64 -27.61
N GLN A 64 -16.62 7.40 -27.62
CA GLN A 64 -17.52 6.86 -28.64
C GLN A 64 -18.61 6.02 -27.98
N GLY A 65 -19.80 5.99 -28.58
CA GLY A 65 -20.94 5.24 -28.05
C GLY A 65 -21.73 6.05 -27.01
N SER A 66 -22.72 5.43 -26.38
CA SER A 66 -23.56 6.09 -25.39
C SER A 66 -24.03 5.12 -24.31
N LYS A 67 -24.36 5.68 -23.13
CA LYS A 67 -24.83 4.92 -21.95
C LYS A 67 -23.83 3.81 -21.60
N ALA A 68 -24.31 2.59 -21.42
CA ALA A 68 -23.49 1.43 -21.07
C ALA A 68 -22.50 0.98 -22.18
N LYS A 69 -22.56 1.59 -23.37
CA LYS A 69 -21.64 1.30 -24.48
C LYS A 69 -20.64 2.43 -24.75
N ALA A 70 -20.53 3.40 -23.84
CA ALA A 70 -19.55 4.47 -23.97
C ALA A 70 -18.14 3.91 -23.74
N LEU A 71 -17.26 4.12 -24.71
CA LEU A 71 -15.84 3.82 -24.64
C LEU A 71 -15.08 5.15 -24.62
N PHE A 72 -14.06 5.24 -23.78
CA PHE A 72 -13.22 6.43 -23.63
C PHE A 72 -11.81 6.10 -24.05
N LYS A 73 -11.22 7.02 -24.81
CA LYS A 73 -9.79 7.03 -25.10
C LYS A 73 -9.11 7.89 -24.05
N VAL A 74 -8.18 7.30 -23.31
CA VAL A 74 -7.56 7.87 -22.12
C VAL A 74 -6.05 7.99 -22.34
N GLU A 75 -5.47 9.11 -21.95
CA GLU A 75 -4.03 9.31 -21.83
C GLU A 75 -3.64 9.11 -20.36
N TRP A 76 -2.73 8.17 -20.10
CA TRP A 76 -2.19 7.88 -18.78
C TRP A 76 -1.06 8.85 -18.43
N THR A 77 -0.77 9.04 -17.15
CA THR A 77 0.41 9.81 -16.71
C THR A 77 1.74 9.19 -17.16
N SER A 78 1.76 7.89 -17.48
CA SER A 78 2.93 7.24 -18.13
C SER A 78 3.15 7.70 -19.57
N GLY A 79 2.16 8.36 -20.20
CA GLY A 79 2.15 8.70 -21.62
C GLY A 79 1.53 7.64 -22.53
N ASP A 80 1.14 6.49 -21.98
CA ASP A 80 0.39 5.48 -22.74
C ASP A 80 -1.01 5.98 -23.09
N ILE A 81 -1.57 5.46 -24.19
CA ILE A 81 -2.91 5.79 -24.66
C ILE A 81 -3.71 4.51 -24.85
N THR A 82 -4.85 4.38 -24.16
CA THR A 82 -5.79 3.26 -24.29
C THR A 82 -7.19 3.71 -24.60
#